data_AF-A0A928VKF6-F1
#
_entry.id   AF-A0A928VKF6-F1
#
_cell.length_a   1.000
_cell.length_b   1.000
_cell.length_c   1.000
_cell.angle_alpha   90.00
_cell.angle_beta   90.00
_cell.angle_gamma   90.00
#
_symmetry.space_group_name_H-M   'P 1'
#
loop_
_entity.id
_entity.type
_entity.pdbx_description
1 polymer ?
#
loop_
_entity_poly.entity_id
_entity_poly.type
_entity_poly.pdbx_seq_one_letter_code
_entity_poly.pdbx_strand_id
1 'polypeptide(L)'
;MPMTQRILILGGTGDAAKVIDRVATLPKVELIASLAGRTPKPNIPTVGRVRRGGFGGVAGLAQFLQTEKIDLVIDATHPFAAQISHNAAVAATQQGIPRLLLNRLGWQRRSDDCWIDVADQAAAAAVLPGLADRIFLTIGRQELKAFAHLDQLWFLMRMITPPDPPIPPGKVLLQQGPFSVEDEKALMQKYRVGAIVSKNSGGNATYAKIIAARELGLPVVMIPRPALPVGEVVHDVDAVVAWVERQLESRQAPRRDASV
;
A
#
# COMPACT_ATOMS: atom_id res chain seq x y z
N MET A 1 -29.62 -18.52 -15.38
CA MET A 1 -28.16 -18.66 -15.55
C MET A 1 -27.49 -18.14 -14.30
N PRO A 2 -26.46 -18.81 -13.74
CA PRO A 2 -25.79 -18.28 -12.57
C PRO A 2 -25.10 -16.95 -12.92
N MET A 3 -25.37 -15.90 -12.14
CA MET A 3 -24.89 -14.54 -12.45
C MET A 3 -23.37 -14.44 -12.25
N THR A 4 -22.66 -13.98 -13.27
CA THR A 4 -21.25 -13.58 -13.17
C THR A 4 -21.14 -12.35 -12.27
N GLN A 5 -20.30 -12.41 -11.23
CA GLN A 5 -20.04 -11.26 -10.37
C GLN A 5 -18.88 -10.44 -10.90
N ARG A 6 -19.05 -9.12 -10.93
CA ARG A 6 -18.01 -8.19 -11.33
C ARG A 6 -17.29 -7.61 -10.11
N ILE A 7 -16.00 -7.83 -10.02
CA ILE A 7 -15.19 -7.46 -8.85
C ILE A 7 -14.20 -6.36 -9.24
N LEU A 8 -14.23 -5.25 -8.50
CA LEU A 8 -13.22 -4.21 -8.59
C LEU A 8 -12.10 -4.49 -7.59
N ILE A 9 -10.87 -4.58 -8.07
CA ILE A 9 -9.67 -4.71 -7.22
C ILE A 9 -8.86 -3.42 -7.30
N LEU A 10 -8.82 -2.68 -6.20
CA LEU A 10 -7.96 -1.51 -6.05
C LEU A 10 -6.54 -1.98 -5.69
N GLY A 11 -5.56 -1.67 -6.53
CA GLY A 11 -4.24 -2.31 -6.44
C GLY A 11 -3.04 -1.39 -6.58
N GLY A 12 -1.92 -1.98 -6.98
CA GLY A 12 -0.61 -1.33 -7.04
C GLY A 12 0.42 -1.90 -6.06
N THR A 13 0.09 -3.00 -5.37
CA THR A 13 0.98 -3.74 -4.48
C THR A 13 1.26 -5.14 -5.04
N GLY A 14 2.32 -5.80 -4.55
CA GLY A 14 2.56 -7.21 -4.87
C GLY A 14 1.44 -8.12 -4.37
N ASP A 15 0.78 -7.76 -3.27
CA ASP A 15 -0.35 -8.53 -2.74
C ASP A 15 -1.59 -8.39 -3.62
N ALA A 16 -1.85 -7.19 -4.16
CA ALA A 16 -2.92 -7.00 -5.15
C ALA A 16 -2.69 -7.86 -6.41
N ALA A 17 -1.45 -7.97 -6.89
CA ALA A 17 -1.14 -8.84 -8.03
C ALA A 17 -1.51 -10.30 -7.73
N LYS A 18 -1.10 -10.82 -6.56
CA LYS A 18 -1.46 -12.18 -6.12
C LYS A 18 -2.97 -12.38 -5.97
N VAL A 19 -3.67 -11.39 -5.41
CA VAL A 19 -5.14 -11.43 -5.30
C VAL A 19 -5.77 -11.51 -6.68
N ILE A 20 -5.33 -10.70 -7.63
CA ILE A 20 -5.88 -10.69 -8.99
C ILE A 20 -5.66 -12.05 -9.66
N ASP A 21 -4.45 -12.59 -9.58
CA ASP A 21 -4.11 -13.89 -10.17
C ASP A 21 -4.98 -15.01 -9.57
N ARG A 22 -5.15 -15.04 -8.24
CA ARG A 22 -5.95 -16.07 -7.56
C ARG A 22 -7.45 -15.91 -7.83
N VAL A 23 -8.00 -14.71 -7.70
CA VAL A 23 -9.43 -14.46 -7.89
C VAL A 23 -9.85 -14.67 -9.36
N ALA A 24 -8.95 -14.43 -10.32
CA ALA A 24 -9.22 -14.67 -11.74
C ALA A 24 -9.44 -16.15 -12.08
N THR A 25 -8.96 -17.08 -11.24
CA THR A 25 -9.19 -18.51 -11.42
C THR A 25 -10.57 -18.97 -10.94
N LEU A 26 -11.29 -18.12 -10.20
CA LEU A 26 -12.61 -18.46 -9.69
C LEU A 26 -13.65 -18.42 -10.82
N PRO A 27 -14.58 -19.39 -10.85
CA PRO A 27 -15.63 -19.41 -11.87
C PRO A 27 -16.59 -18.24 -11.67
N LYS A 28 -17.18 -17.75 -12.76
CA LYS A 28 -18.24 -16.72 -12.76
C LYS A 28 -17.77 -15.38 -12.14
N VAL A 29 -16.50 -15.04 -12.31
CA VAL A 29 -15.94 -13.75 -11.91
C VAL A 29 -15.50 -12.97 -13.13
N GLU A 30 -15.85 -11.68 -13.17
CA GLU A 30 -15.28 -10.71 -14.10
C GLU A 30 -14.47 -9.68 -13.30
N LEU A 31 -13.18 -9.54 -13.60
CA LEU A 31 -12.28 -8.66 -12.85
C LEU A 31 -12.03 -7.33 -13.54
N ILE A 32 -12.05 -6.27 -12.73
CA ILE A 32 -11.48 -4.97 -13.07
C ILE A 32 -10.37 -4.64 -12.06
N ALA A 33 -9.12 -4.63 -12.51
CA ALA A 33 -8.00 -4.15 -11.70
C ALA A 33 -7.82 -2.63 -11.91
N SER A 34 -7.69 -1.90 -10.80
CA SER A 34 -7.50 -0.44 -10.83
C SER A 34 -6.15 -0.04 -10.26
N LEU A 35 -5.33 0.58 -11.10
CA LEU A 35 -4.00 1.06 -10.73
C LEU A 35 -3.97 2.59 -10.70
N ALA A 36 -3.29 3.15 -9.70
CA ALA A 36 -3.16 4.61 -9.59
C ALA A 36 -2.30 5.25 -10.70
N GLY A 37 -1.59 4.45 -11.51
CA GLY A 37 -0.71 4.96 -12.58
C GLY A 37 0.60 5.60 -12.09
N ARG A 38 0.99 5.34 -10.84
CA ARG A 38 2.15 5.98 -10.19
C ARG A 38 3.49 5.27 -10.46
N THR A 39 3.45 4.07 -11.02
CA THR A 39 4.63 3.26 -11.39
C THR A 39 4.70 3.23 -12.92
N PRO A 40 5.84 3.59 -13.55
CA PRO A 40 5.98 3.59 -15.01
C PRO A 40 5.85 2.18 -15.62
N LYS A 41 6.42 1.18 -14.93
CA LYS A 41 6.33 -0.24 -15.26
C LYS A 41 5.62 -0.98 -14.12
N PRO A 42 4.29 -0.82 -13.96
CA PRO A 42 3.56 -1.59 -12.97
C PRO A 42 3.55 -3.06 -13.41
N ASN A 43 3.51 -3.99 -12.45
CA ASN A 43 3.14 -5.36 -12.79
C ASN A 43 1.68 -5.33 -13.24
N ILE A 44 1.45 -5.47 -14.55
CA ILE A 44 0.11 -5.41 -15.13
C ILE A 44 -0.47 -6.83 -15.01
N PRO A 45 -1.64 -6.99 -14.39
CA PRO A 45 -2.31 -8.27 -14.41
C PRO A 45 -2.51 -8.77 -15.84
N THR A 46 -2.25 -10.04 -16.07
CA THR A 46 -2.42 -10.68 -17.38
C THR A 46 -3.88 -11.09 -17.65
N VAL A 47 -4.74 -10.92 -16.64
CA VAL A 47 -6.14 -11.36 -16.61
C VAL A 47 -7.06 -10.21 -16.18
N GLY A 48 -8.26 -10.18 -16.76
CA GLY A 48 -9.26 -9.15 -16.49
C GLY A 48 -9.03 -7.81 -17.20
N ARG A 49 -9.93 -6.85 -16.97
CA ARG A 49 -9.81 -5.47 -17.48
C ARG A 49 -8.93 -4.65 -16.54
N VAL A 50 -8.02 -3.83 -17.08
CA VAL A 50 -7.16 -2.96 -16.27
C VAL A 50 -7.49 -1.50 -16.55
N ARG A 51 -7.80 -0.74 -15.50
CA ARG A 51 -7.94 0.73 -15.56
C ARG A 51 -6.76 1.42 -14.88
N ARG A 52 -6.43 2.62 -15.36
CA ARG A 52 -5.41 3.49 -14.77
C ARG A 52 -5.97 4.88 -14.49
N GLY A 53 -5.55 5.46 -13.36
CA GLY A 53 -5.90 6.82 -12.98
C GLY A 53 -6.86 6.89 -11.79
N GLY A 54 -7.05 8.11 -11.29
CA GLY A 54 -7.94 8.39 -10.17
C GLY A 54 -9.41 8.15 -10.51
N PHE A 55 -10.25 8.18 -9.47
CA PHE A 55 -11.71 8.11 -9.62
C PHE A 55 -12.40 9.46 -9.46
N GLY A 56 -11.70 10.52 -9.05
CA GLY A 56 -12.35 11.80 -8.71
C GLY A 56 -12.98 11.81 -7.32
N GLY A 57 -12.32 11.20 -6.33
CA GLY A 57 -12.80 11.13 -4.94
C GLY A 57 -13.88 10.08 -4.72
N VAL A 58 -14.66 10.24 -3.65
CA VAL A 58 -15.78 9.34 -3.28
C VAL A 58 -16.84 9.32 -4.37
N ALA A 59 -17.29 10.50 -4.82
CA ALA A 59 -18.40 10.62 -5.76
C ALA A 59 -18.11 9.93 -7.09
N GLY A 60 -16.93 10.16 -7.68
CA GLY A 60 -16.59 9.51 -8.94
C GLY A 60 -16.26 8.02 -8.78
N LEU A 61 -15.79 7.56 -7.61
CA LEU A 61 -15.70 6.12 -7.34
C LEU A 61 -17.09 5.49 -7.25
N ALA A 62 -18.03 6.10 -6.53
CA ALA A 62 -19.41 5.62 -6.43
C ALA A 62 -20.09 5.54 -7.81
N GLN A 63 -19.93 6.57 -8.65
CA GLN A 63 -20.43 6.57 -10.03
C GLN A 63 -19.80 5.45 -10.86
N PHE A 64 -18.49 5.22 -10.71
CA PHE A 64 -17.80 4.12 -11.39
C PHE A 64 -18.37 2.76 -10.96
N LEU A 65 -18.58 2.55 -9.66
CA LEU A 65 -19.15 1.30 -9.13
C LEU A 65 -20.53 1.02 -9.74
N GLN A 66 -21.38 2.03 -9.86
CA GLN A 66 -22.70 1.90 -10.50
C GLN A 66 -22.61 1.62 -12.00
N THR A 67 -21.80 2.40 -12.71
CA THR A 67 -21.71 2.37 -14.18
C THR A 67 -21.13 1.05 -14.66
N GLU A 68 -20.07 0.58 -14.02
CA GLU A 68 -19.51 -0.74 -14.30
C GLU A 68 -20.32 -1.88 -13.67
N LYS A 69 -21.38 -1.60 -12.88
CA LYS A 69 -22.18 -2.60 -12.16
C LYS A 69 -21.30 -3.53 -11.34
N ILE A 70 -20.47 -2.94 -10.47
CA ILE A 70 -19.58 -3.68 -9.58
C ILE A 70 -20.39 -4.34 -8.47
N ASP A 71 -20.13 -5.62 -8.24
CA ASP A 71 -20.78 -6.43 -7.22
C ASP A 71 -19.98 -6.49 -5.92
N LEU A 72 -18.65 -6.45 -6.00
CA LEU A 72 -17.73 -6.53 -4.87
C LEU A 72 -16.53 -5.60 -5.07
N VAL A 73 -16.03 -5.03 -3.98
CA VAL A 73 -14.79 -4.23 -3.98
C VAL A 73 -13.75 -4.89 -3.08
N ILE A 74 -12.58 -5.19 -3.64
CA ILE A 74 -11.40 -5.61 -2.89
C ILE A 74 -10.42 -4.45 -2.89
N ASP A 75 -10.17 -3.88 -1.72
CA ASP A 75 -9.11 -2.91 -1.51
C ASP A 75 -7.82 -3.65 -1.14
N ALA A 76 -6.91 -3.78 -2.10
CA ALA A 76 -5.57 -4.33 -1.92
C ALA A 76 -4.49 -3.25 -2.16
N THR A 77 -4.84 -1.99 -1.89
CA THR A 77 -3.90 -0.87 -2.02
C THR A 77 -2.80 -0.93 -0.95
N HIS A 78 -1.79 -0.06 -1.08
CA HIS A 78 -0.70 -0.02 -0.11
C HIS A 78 -1.23 0.41 1.28
N PRO A 79 -0.74 -0.11 2.42
CA PRO A 79 -1.25 0.26 3.76
C PRO A 79 -1.20 1.76 4.11
N PHE A 80 -0.39 2.54 3.37
CA PHE A 80 -0.31 4.00 3.50
C PHE A 80 -1.16 4.76 2.46
N ALA A 81 -1.95 4.07 1.63
CA ALA A 81 -2.84 4.67 0.64
C ALA A 81 -4.20 5.04 1.26
N ALA A 82 -4.17 5.64 2.46
CA ALA A 82 -5.35 5.88 3.31
C ALA A 82 -6.50 6.58 2.58
N GLN A 83 -6.19 7.56 1.72
CA GLN A 83 -7.22 8.32 1.02
C GLN A 83 -8.07 7.44 0.07
N ILE A 84 -7.45 6.57 -0.73
CA ILE A 84 -8.22 5.72 -1.64
C ILE A 84 -8.96 4.63 -0.87
N SER A 85 -8.38 4.09 0.21
CA SER A 85 -9.07 3.15 1.10
C SER A 85 -10.29 3.76 1.77
N HIS A 86 -10.17 4.99 2.27
CA HIS A 86 -11.29 5.74 2.81
C HIS A 86 -12.35 5.99 1.73
N ASN A 87 -11.95 6.45 0.54
CA ASN A 87 -12.88 6.68 -0.56
C ASN A 87 -13.64 5.40 -0.93
N ALA A 88 -12.94 4.26 -0.98
CA ALA A 88 -13.53 2.96 -1.26
C ALA A 88 -14.54 2.52 -0.21
N ALA A 89 -14.23 2.72 1.08
CA ALA A 89 -15.16 2.41 2.15
C ALA A 89 -16.44 3.24 2.07
N VAL A 90 -16.32 4.55 1.88
CA VAL A 90 -17.48 5.44 1.78
C VAL A 90 -18.30 5.13 0.52
N ALA A 91 -17.65 5.02 -0.64
CA ALA A 91 -18.34 4.76 -1.91
C ALA A 91 -19.05 3.40 -1.90
N ALA A 92 -18.40 2.34 -1.40
CA ALA A 92 -19.01 1.02 -1.33
C ALA A 92 -20.22 1.01 -0.38
N THR A 93 -20.12 1.68 0.77
CA THR A 93 -21.22 1.83 1.73
C THR A 93 -22.42 2.55 1.10
N GLN A 94 -22.18 3.67 0.41
CA GLN A 94 -23.23 4.42 -0.29
C GLN A 94 -23.96 3.59 -1.35
N GLN A 95 -23.27 2.64 -1.97
CA GLN A 95 -23.83 1.77 -3.01
C GLN A 95 -24.37 0.44 -2.47
N GLY A 96 -24.24 0.17 -1.17
CA GLY A 96 -24.59 -1.14 -0.60
C GLY A 96 -23.74 -2.30 -1.17
N ILE A 97 -22.52 -2.01 -1.62
CA ILE A 97 -21.61 -2.99 -2.21
C ILE A 97 -20.68 -3.55 -1.12
N PRO A 98 -20.58 -4.88 -0.95
CA PRO A 98 -19.61 -5.47 -0.02
C PRO A 98 -18.19 -5.08 -0.38
N ARG A 99 -17.42 -4.69 0.64
CA ARG A 99 -16.02 -4.28 0.51
C ARG A 99 -15.14 -5.02 1.51
N LEU A 100 -14.04 -5.57 1.01
CA LEU A 100 -12.98 -6.15 1.82
C LEU A 100 -11.69 -5.34 1.71
N LEU A 101 -11.03 -5.08 2.84
CA LEU A 101 -9.68 -4.54 2.88
C LEU A 101 -8.65 -5.66 3.13
N LEU A 102 -7.73 -5.86 2.19
CA LEU A 102 -6.51 -6.61 2.43
C LEU A 102 -5.46 -5.69 3.05
N ASN A 103 -5.26 -5.82 4.36
CA ASN A 103 -4.26 -5.07 5.10
C ASN A 103 -3.31 -6.04 5.82
N ARG A 104 -2.25 -6.47 5.13
CA ARG A 104 -1.18 -7.32 5.70
C ARG A 104 -0.64 -6.76 7.02
N LEU A 105 -0.20 -7.60 7.93
CA LEU A 105 0.32 -7.17 9.24
C LEU A 105 1.58 -6.28 9.14
N GLY A 106 1.76 -5.43 10.16
CA GLY A 106 2.95 -4.61 10.36
C GLY A 106 4.17 -5.46 10.67
N TRP A 107 5.35 -4.95 10.33
CA TRP A 107 6.57 -5.50 10.89
C TRP A 107 6.54 -5.32 12.40
N GLN A 108 7.05 -6.34 13.09
CA GLN A 108 7.23 -6.33 14.53
C GLN A 108 8.68 -6.01 14.83
N ARG A 109 8.90 -5.13 15.81
CA ARG A 109 10.23 -4.78 16.30
C ARG A 109 10.88 -6.01 16.93
N ARG A 110 12.13 -6.28 16.58
CA ARG A 110 12.97 -7.29 17.24
C ARG A 110 13.81 -6.64 18.35
N SER A 111 14.35 -7.43 19.26
CA SER A 111 15.14 -6.94 20.40
C SER A 111 16.41 -6.18 19.99
N ASP A 112 16.96 -6.51 18.83
CA ASP A 112 18.15 -5.91 18.22
C ASP A 112 17.82 -4.74 17.27
N ASP A 113 16.54 -4.38 17.12
CA ASP A 113 16.13 -3.22 16.35
C ASP A 113 16.22 -1.91 17.14
N CYS A 114 16.89 -0.92 16.54
CA CYS A 114 16.93 0.46 17.03
C CYS A 114 15.78 1.30 16.47
N TRP A 115 14.52 0.90 16.70
CA TRP A 115 13.37 1.68 16.22
C TRP A 115 13.08 2.88 17.13
N ILE A 116 12.79 4.01 16.49
CA ILE A 116 12.25 5.23 17.09
C ILE A 116 10.84 5.39 16.53
N ASP A 117 9.83 5.04 17.33
CA ASP A 117 8.44 5.17 16.94
C ASP A 117 8.02 6.65 17.00
N VAL A 118 7.38 7.13 15.94
CA VAL A 118 6.88 8.51 15.82
C VAL A 118 5.40 8.51 15.49
N ALA A 119 4.72 9.65 15.57
CA ALA A 119 3.29 9.71 15.25
C ALA A 119 3.03 9.77 13.73
N ASP A 120 3.86 10.52 13.00
CA ASP A 120 3.67 10.84 11.58
C ASP A 120 4.98 11.35 10.95
N GLN A 121 4.90 11.86 9.72
CA GLN A 121 6.01 12.42 8.95
C GLN A 121 6.60 13.69 9.57
N ALA A 122 5.77 14.52 10.22
CA ALA A 122 6.23 15.75 10.86
C ALA A 122 7.03 15.42 12.13
N ALA A 123 6.53 14.49 12.94
CA ALA A 123 7.26 13.94 14.07
C ALA A 123 8.54 13.23 13.62
N ALA A 124 8.50 12.49 12.51
CA ALA A 124 9.68 11.88 11.92
C ALA A 124 10.75 12.91 11.55
N ALA A 125 10.37 14.05 10.96
CA ALA A 125 11.30 15.13 10.62
C ALA A 125 11.89 15.80 11.86
N ALA A 126 11.06 16.02 12.89
CA ALA A 126 11.46 16.69 14.13
C ALA A 126 12.53 15.93 14.94
N VAL A 127 12.59 14.60 14.84
CA VAL A 127 13.58 13.78 15.58
C VAL A 127 14.92 13.62 14.85
N LEU A 128 15.06 14.07 13.60
CA LEU A 128 16.29 13.87 12.83
C LEU A 128 17.47 14.76 13.27
N PRO A 129 17.27 16.05 13.59
CA PRO A 129 18.37 16.88 14.10
C PRO A 129 18.98 16.27 15.36
N GLY A 130 20.31 16.10 15.37
CA GLY A 130 21.03 15.47 16.48
C GLY A 130 20.99 13.93 16.49
N LEU A 131 20.15 13.29 15.67
CA LEU A 131 20.13 11.84 15.50
C LEU A 131 21.20 11.38 14.50
N ALA A 132 21.29 12.02 13.34
CA ALA A 132 22.29 11.74 12.32
C ALA A 132 22.36 12.86 11.26
N ASP A 133 23.53 13.06 10.67
CA ASP A 133 23.72 14.07 9.61
C ASP A 133 23.27 13.58 8.21
N ARG A 134 23.16 12.25 8.03
CA ARG A 134 22.89 11.61 6.73
C ARG A 134 21.74 10.63 6.85
N ILE A 135 20.60 11.00 6.28
CA ILE A 135 19.33 10.30 6.50
C ILE A 135 18.90 9.57 5.23
N PHE A 136 18.48 8.32 5.36
CA PHE A 136 17.88 7.58 4.26
C PHE A 136 16.35 7.61 4.31
N LEU A 137 15.72 8.37 3.42
CA LEU A 137 14.27 8.42 3.27
C LEU A 137 13.78 7.31 2.35
N THR A 138 13.00 6.39 2.93
CA THR A 138 12.39 5.24 2.24
C THR A 138 10.85 5.33 2.23
N ILE A 139 10.33 6.56 2.31
CA ILE A 139 8.91 6.88 2.49
C ILE A 139 8.15 7.16 1.17
N GLY A 140 8.88 7.18 0.05
CA GLY A 140 8.34 7.49 -1.28
C GLY A 140 8.23 9.00 -1.56
N ARG A 141 7.86 9.33 -2.80
CA ARG A 141 7.99 10.71 -3.32
C ARG A 141 7.03 11.74 -2.72
N GLN A 142 5.85 11.31 -2.25
CA GLN A 142 4.76 12.22 -1.87
C GLN A 142 4.97 12.91 -0.51
N GLU A 143 5.90 12.40 0.30
CA GLU A 143 6.04 12.82 1.71
C GLU A 143 7.36 13.54 1.97
N LEU A 144 8.17 13.78 0.93
CA LEU A 144 9.46 14.46 1.07
C LEU A 144 9.32 15.92 1.52
N LYS A 145 8.21 16.58 1.19
CA LYS A 145 7.94 17.97 1.59
C LYS A 145 8.02 18.17 3.10
N ALA A 146 7.66 17.16 3.91
CA ALA A 146 7.74 17.22 5.36
C ALA A 146 9.18 17.41 5.87
N PHE A 147 10.19 17.03 5.08
CA PHE A 147 11.61 17.09 5.44
C PHE A 147 12.32 18.26 4.76
N ALA A 148 11.67 18.95 3.81
CA ALA A 148 12.31 19.94 2.94
C ALA A 148 12.82 21.21 3.64
N HIS A 149 12.48 21.40 4.91
CA HIS A 149 12.94 22.53 5.74
C HIS A 149 14.22 22.22 6.52
N LEU A 150 14.73 20.98 6.46
CA LEU A 150 15.91 20.52 7.20
C LEU A 150 17.18 20.69 6.36
N ASP A 151 17.56 21.94 6.11
CA ASP A 151 18.64 22.28 5.17
C ASP A 151 20.05 21.89 5.65
N GLN A 152 20.20 21.64 6.95
CA GLN A 152 21.46 21.25 7.60
C GLN A 152 21.76 19.74 7.52
N LEU A 153 20.79 18.92 7.15
CA LEU A 153 20.94 17.47 7.03
C LEU A 153 21.07 17.06 5.56
N TRP A 154 21.75 15.94 5.29
CA TRP A 154 21.84 15.40 3.94
C TRP A 154 20.95 14.18 3.76
N PHE A 155 20.16 14.13 2.70
CA PHE A 155 19.18 13.07 2.50
C PHE A 155 19.51 12.17 1.30
N LEU A 156 19.59 10.86 1.54
CA LEU A 156 19.42 9.87 0.49
C LEU A 156 17.93 9.60 0.33
N MET A 157 17.38 9.73 -0.88
CA MET A 157 15.95 9.60 -1.13
C MET A 157 15.74 8.58 -2.24
N ARG A 158 15.10 7.44 -1.93
CA ARG A 158 14.86 6.40 -2.94
C ARG A 158 13.38 6.28 -3.28
N MET A 159 13.09 6.29 -4.57
CA MET A 159 11.73 6.26 -5.12
C MET A 159 11.72 5.72 -6.55
N ILE A 160 10.54 5.40 -7.09
CA ILE A 160 10.40 4.87 -8.45
C ILE A 160 10.42 5.99 -9.48
N THR A 161 9.71 7.09 -9.20
CA THR A 161 9.57 8.24 -10.10
C THR A 161 10.04 9.52 -9.42
N PRO A 162 10.52 10.52 -10.18
CA PRO A 162 10.96 11.79 -9.62
C PRO A 162 9.92 12.43 -8.67
N PRO A 163 10.37 13.04 -7.58
CA PRO A 163 9.50 13.79 -6.69
C PRO A 163 9.21 15.18 -7.25
N ASP A 164 8.09 15.74 -6.81
CA ASP A 164 7.75 17.13 -7.07
C ASP A 164 8.36 17.99 -5.94
N PRO A 165 8.94 19.17 -6.24
CA PRO A 165 9.48 20.06 -5.20
C PRO A 165 8.37 20.62 -4.29
N PRO A 166 8.71 21.04 -3.05
CA PRO A 166 10.06 21.10 -2.48
C PRO A 166 10.52 19.73 -1.94
N ILE A 167 11.82 19.46 -2.06
CA ILE A 167 12.49 18.26 -1.53
C ILE A 167 13.69 18.68 -0.68
N PRO A 168 14.07 17.89 0.34
CA PRO A 168 15.24 18.21 1.15
C PRO A 168 16.54 18.06 0.35
N PRO A 169 17.63 18.71 0.81
CA PRO A 169 18.92 18.63 0.12
C PRO A 169 19.49 17.21 0.16
N GLY A 170 20.01 16.75 -0.98
CA GLY A 170 20.71 15.47 -1.04
C GLY A 170 20.60 14.77 -2.39
N LYS A 171 20.51 13.44 -2.35
CA LYS A 171 20.55 12.59 -3.55
C LYS A 171 19.26 11.80 -3.73
N VAL A 172 18.65 11.95 -4.90
CA VAL A 172 17.55 11.11 -5.37
C VAL A 172 18.09 9.87 -6.09
N LEU A 173 17.60 8.70 -5.71
CA LEU A 173 17.80 7.42 -6.39
C LEU A 173 16.48 6.96 -7.00
N LEU A 174 16.44 6.86 -8.32
CA LEU A 174 15.30 6.32 -9.06
C LEU A 174 15.49 4.82 -9.22
N GLN A 175 14.95 4.05 -8.29
CA GLN A 175 15.10 2.60 -8.23
C GLN A 175 13.79 1.94 -7.81
N GLN A 176 13.54 0.76 -8.35
CA GLN A 176 12.40 -0.09 -8.01
C GLN A 176 12.93 -1.41 -7.45
N GLY A 177 12.42 -1.82 -6.29
CA GLY A 177 12.79 -3.09 -5.67
C GLY A 177 12.14 -4.31 -6.35
N PRO A 178 12.26 -5.50 -5.74
CA PRO A 178 12.82 -5.76 -4.40
C PRO A 178 14.34 -5.55 -4.33
N PHE A 179 14.86 -5.31 -3.12
CA PHE A 179 16.29 -5.14 -2.84
C PHE A 179 16.76 -6.23 -1.87
N SER A 180 17.98 -6.74 -2.04
CA SER A 180 18.61 -7.69 -1.10
C SER A 180 19.09 -6.97 0.16
N VAL A 181 19.38 -7.72 1.23
CA VAL A 181 19.95 -7.14 2.46
C VAL A 181 21.35 -6.61 2.20
N GLU A 182 22.13 -7.33 1.41
CA GLU A 182 23.50 -7.01 1.02
C GLU A 182 23.55 -5.69 0.24
N ASP A 183 22.65 -5.50 -0.72
CA ASP A 183 22.55 -4.26 -1.50
C ASP A 183 22.16 -3.08 -0.60
N GLU A 184 21.24 -3.28 0.33
CA GLU A 184 20.82 -2.25 1.28
C GLU A 184 21.99 -1.83 2.19
N LYS A 185 22.75 -2.79 2.71
CA LYS A 185 23.94 -2.51 3.53
C LYS A 185 24.99 -1.76 2.74
N ALA A 186 25.33 -2.25 1.55
CA ALA A 186 26.30 -1.60 0.68
C ALA A 186 25.88 -0.17 0.33
N LEU A 187 24.59 0.05 0.08
CA LEU A 187 24.03 1.37 -0.18
C LEU A 187 24.17 2.30 1.02
N MET A 188 23.77 1.84 2.21
CA MET A 188 23.85 2.62 3.45
C MET A 188 25.30 2.99 3.78
N GLN A 189 26.23 2.04 3.65
CA GLN A 189 27.66 2.27 3.87
C GLN A 189 28.24 3.24 2.84
N LYS A 190 27.96 3.03 1.54
CA LYS A 190 28.43 3.91 0.44
C LYS A 190 28.04 5.37 0.66
N TYR A 191 26.82 5.60 1.14
CA TYR A 191 26.32 6.95 1.40
C TYR A 191 26.48 7.40 2.86
N ARG A 192 27.17 6.62 3.70
CA ARG A 192 27.40 6.89 5.12
C ARG A 192 26.12 7.25 5.86
N VAL A 193 25.05 6.50 5.59
CA VAL A 193 23.74 6.70 6.22
C VAL A 193 23.89 6.48 7.72
N GLY A 194 23.44 7.45 8.52
CA GLY A 194 23.42 7.40 9.97
C GLY A 194 22.05 7.08 10.56
N ALA A 195 20.96 7.26 9.80
CA ALA A 195 19.61 6.86 10.21
C ALA A 195 18.70 6.61 9.01
N ILE A 196 17.65 5.81 9.19
CA ILE A 196 16.64 5.54 8.16
C ILE A 196 15.29 6.06 8.62
N VAL A 197 14.55 6.74 7.74
CA VAL A 197 13.11 6.98 7.94
C VAL A 197 12.34 6.00 7.07
N SER A 198 11.43 5.25 7.70
CA SER A 198 10.62 4.26 7.01
C SER A 198 9.18 4.25 7.47
N LYS A 199 8.32 3.74 6.59
CA LYS A 199 6.93 3.41 6.87
C LYS A 199 6.85 1.97 7.33
N ASN A 200 6.06 1.67 8.35
CA ASN A 200 5.76 0.29 8.72
C ASN A 200 4.78 -0.34 7.70
N SER A 201 5.22 -0.48 6.46
CA SER A 201 4.41 -0.99 5.35
C SER A 201 4.13 -2.50 5.47
N GLY A 202 4.82 -3.22 6.36
CA GLY A 202 4.79 -4.68 6.40
C GLY A 202 5.28 -5.34 5.12
N GLY A 203 5.14 -6.67 5.04
CA GLY A 203 5.51 -7.47 3.89
C GLY A 203 7.01 -7.58 3.63
N ASN A 204 7.42 -8.57 2.84
CA ASN A 204 8.84 -8.92 2.71
C ASN A 204 9.58 -8.05 1.69
N ALA A 205 8.90 -7.56 0.65
CA ALA A 205 9.53 -6.91 -0.51
C ALA A 205 10.36 -5.66 -0.20
N THR A 206 10.11 -5.01 0.95
CA THR A 206 10.88 -3.83 1.38
C THR A 206 11.50 -3.99 2.77
N TYR A 207 11.45 -5.20 3.36
CA TYR A 207 11.93 -5.42 4.72
C TYR A 207 13.46 -5.49 4.80
N ALA A 208 14.15 -5.79 3.68
CA ALA A 208 15.60 -5.90 3.61
C ALA A 208 16.34 -4.68 4.21
N LYS A 209 15.82 -3.46 4.00
CA LYS A 209 16.39 -2.23 4.57
C LYS A 209 16.34 -2.15 6.10
N ILE A 210 15.35 -2.79 6.72
CA ILE A 210 15.23 -2.87 8.18
C ILE A 210 16.26 -3.87 8.72
N ILE A 211 16.43 -5.01 8.05
CA ILE A 211 17.48 -5.98 8.38
C ILE A 211 18.86 -5.33 8.24
N ALA A 212 19.11 -4.62 7.13
CA ALA A 212 20.35 -3.90 6.92
C ALA A 212 20.62 -2.84 7.98
N ALA A 213 19.62 -2.04 8.38
CA ALA A 213 19.76 -1.09 9.48
C ALA A 213 20.16 -1.80 10.79
N ARG A 214 19.46 -2.88 11.14
CA ARG A 214 19.75 -3.68 12.33
C ARG A 214 21.19 -4.20 12.32
N GLU A 215 21.63 -4.81 11.23
CA GLU A 215 22.99 -5.34 11.10
C GLU A 215 24.07 -4.26 11.13
N LEU A 216 23.74 -3.03 10.76
CA LEU A 216 24.63 -1.87 10.83
C LEU A 216 24.47 -1.06 12.14
N GLY A 217 23.57 -1.46 13.05
CA GLY A 217 23.27 -0.74 14.28
C GLY A 217 22.62 0.64 14.06
N LEU A 218 22.00 0.88 12.90
CA LEU A 218 21.43 2.18 12.55
C LEU A 218 20.03 2.37 13.15
N PRO A 219 19.71 3.55 13.69
CA PRO A 219 18.36 3.88 14.11
C PRO A 219 17.40 3.93 12.91
N VAL A 220 16.19 3.40 13.13
CA VAL A 220 15.08 3.46 12.18
C VAL A 220 13.96 4.28 12.79
N VAL A 221 13.75 5.49 12.26
CA VAL A 221 12.57 6.30 12.56
C VAL A 221 11.38 5.68 11.83
N MET A 222 10.48 5.08 12.60
CA MET A 222 9.38 4.26 12.09
C MET A 222 8.06 5.02 12.13
N ILE A 223 7.53 5.33 10.95
CA ILE A 223 6.22 5.97 10.80
C ILE A 223 5.14 4.88 10.88
N PRO A 224 4.15 5.03 11.78
CA PRO A 224 3.09 4.07 11.99
C PRO A 224 2.09 4.15 10.83
N ARG A 225 1.24 3.12 10.75
CA ARG A 225 0.21 3.06 9.73
C ARG A 225 -0.91 4.04 10.05
N PRO A 226 -1.56 4.60 9.01
CA PRO A 226 -2.77 5.38 9.21
C PRO A 226 -3.90 4.51 9.78
N ALA A 227 -4.88 5.15 10.40
CA ALA A 227 -6.10 4.48 10.84
C ALA A 227 -6.82 3.82 9.65
N LEU A 228 -7.38 2.63 9.91
CA LEU A 228 -8.12 1.89 8.90
C LEU A 228 -9.51 2.48 8.73
N PRO A 229 -10.05 2.51 7.50
CA PRO A 229 -11.46 2.80 7.31
C PRO A 229 -12.33 1.64 7.85
N VAL A 230 -13.57 1.95 8.19
CA VAL A 230 -14.56 0.96 8.65
C VAL A 230 -14.80 -0.13 7.59
N GLY A 231 -15.05 -1.35 8.05
CA GLY A 231 -15.44 -2.49 7.21
C GLY A 231 -14.65 -3.76 7.53
N GLU A 232 -14.88 -4.81 6.73
CA GLU A 232 -14.18 -6.08 6.87
C GLU A 232 -12.70 -5.93 6.47
N VAL A 233 -11.82 -6.56 7.25
CA VAL A 233 -10.37 -6.55 7.05
C VAL A 233 -9.83 -7.97 7.15
N VAL A 234 -8.92 -8.31 6.24
CA VAL A 234 -8.13 -9.55 6.29
C VAL A 234 -6.64 -9.23 6.09
N HIS A 235 -5.77 -10.17 6.43
CA HIS A 235 -4.33 -9.94 6.50
C HIS A 235 -3.51 -10.69 5.45
N ASP A 236 -4.13 -11.57 4.66
CA ASP A 236 -3.45 -12.37 3.64
C ASP A 236 -4.36 -12.65 2.43
N VAL A 237 -3.75 -13.16 1.37
CA VAL A 237 -4.40 -13.42 0.08
C VAL A 237 -5.40 -14.57 0.17
N ASP A 238 -5.13 -15.59 0.97
CA ASP A 238 -6.00 -16.76 1.07
C ASP A 238 -7.33 -16.40 1.75
N ALA A 239 -7.29 -15.54 2.77
CA ALA A 239 -8.47 -14.98 3.41
C ALA A 239 -9.31 -14.10 2.46
N VAL A 240 -8.67 -13.40 1.51
CA VAL A 240 -9.38 -12.67 0.45
C VAL A 240 -10.13 -13.63 -0.47
N VAL A 241 -9.47 -14.69 -0.93
CA VAL A 241 -10.09 -15.70 -1.82
C VAL A 241 -11.28 -16.35 -1.11
N ALA A 242 -11.10 -16.79 0.13
CA ALA A 242 -12.17 -17.38 0.93
C ALA A 242 -13.35 -16.41 1.14
N TRP A 243 -13.08 -15.11 1.29
CA TRP A 243 -14.13 -14.10 1.36
C TRP A 243 -14.91 -13.98 0.04
N VAL A 244 -14.21 -13.96 -1.11
CA VAL A 244 -14.87 -13.92 -2.42
C VAL A 244 -15.76 -15.14 -2.63
N GLU A 245 -15.26 -16.34 -2.32
CA GLU A 245 -16.03 -17.59 -2.45
C GLU A 245 -17.34 -17.55 -1.63
N ARG A 246 -17.28 -17.10 -0.37
CA ARG A 246 -18.49 -16.90 0.46
C ARG A 246 -19.48 -15.92 -0.16
N GLN A 247 -18.98 -14.82 -0.76
CA GLN A 247 -19.84 -13.84 -1.44
C GLN A 247 -20.49 -14.44 -2.70
N LEU A 248 -19.77 -15.28 -3.45
CA LEU A 248 -20.31 -15.99 -4.61
C LEU A 248 -21.39 -17.01 -4.22
N GLU A 249 -21.22 -17.70 -3.09
CA GLU A 249 -22.20 -18.66 -2.56
C GLU A 249 -23.46 -17.98 -2.03
N SER A 250 -23.32 -16.90 -1.26
CA SER A 250 -24.44 -16.19 -0.64
C SER A 250 -25.44 -15.63 -1.68
N ARG A 251 -24.97 -15.24 -2.86
CA ARG A 251 -25.82 -14.77 -3.96
C ARG A 251 -26.44 -15.90 -4.79
N GLN A 252 -25.97 -17.13 -4.64
CA GLN A 252 -26.54 -18.32 -5.28
C GLN A 252 -27.66 -18.95 -4.43
N ALA A 253 -27.71 -18.66 -3.13
CA ALA A 253 -28.81 -19.11 -2.28
C ALA A 253 -30.14 -18.43 -2.70
N PRO A 254 -31.23 -19.19 -2.88
CA PRO A 254 -32.53 -18.59 -3.18
C PRO A 254 -32.92 -17.65 -2.03
N ARG A 255 -33.41 -16.44 -2.37
CA ARG A 255 -34.07 -15.57 -1.39
C ARG A 255 -35.16 -16.40 -0.74
N ARG A 256 -35.02 -16.73 0.54
CA ARG A 256 -36.14 -17.29 1.31
C ARG A 256 -37.19 -16.20 1.34
N ASP A 257 -38.27 -16.37 0.57
CA ASP A 257 -39.44 -15.53 0.68
C ASP A 257 -39.89 -15.57 2.14
N ALA A 258 -39.81 -14.41 2.80
CA ALA A 258 -40.47 -14.21 4.08
C ALA A 258 -41.98 -14.19 3.80
N SER A 259 -42.54 -15.39 3.72
CA SER A 259 -43.97 -15.62 3.91
C SER A 259 -44.15 -15.98 5.37
N VAL A 260 -44.57 -15.00 6.20
CA VAL A 260 -45.67 -15.04 7.18
C VAL A 260 -45.83 -13.62 7.72
#